data_AF-A0A401FLL1-F1
#
_entry.id   AF-A0A401FLL1-F1
#
_cell.length_a   1.000
_cell.length_b   1.000
_cell.length_c   1.000
_cell.angle_alpha   90.00
_cell.angle_beta   90.00
_cell.angle_gamma   90.00
#
_symmetry.space_group_name_H-M   'P 1'
#
loop_
_entity.id
_entity.type
_entity.pdbx_description
1 polymer ?
#
loop_
_entity_poly.entity_id
_entity_poly.type
_entity_poly.pdbx_seq_one_letter_code
_entity_poly.pdbx_strand_id
1 'polypeptide(L)'
;MQEVFIILSRTKQFLRKNGFFYKKEYMRPLLTPENIYIFKFGKKQLDNRLIVRYSHKWTGRQRIKEIDLRLHKQKHPRVFRTEAELLEYLKSRLLNHDAKVHDDFDEEEEVSNGASK
;
A
#
# COMPACT_ATOMS: atom_id res chain seq x y z
N MET A 1 -1.21 -26.52 -14.00
CA MET A 1 -0.40 -25.59 -13.18
C MET A 1 -1.33 -24.88 -12.21
N GLN A 2 -1.08 -25.05 -10.91
CA GLN A 2 -1.96 -24.61 -9.81
C GLN A 2 -2.08 -23.07 -9.79
N GLU A 3 -3.30 -22.55 -9.68
CA GLU A 3 -3.55 -21.11 -9.47
C GLU A 3 -2.89 -20.65 -8.17
N VAL A 4 -1.72 -20.03 -8.28
CA VAL A 4 -1.19 -19.16 -7.23
C VAL A 4 -2.08 -17.93 -7.23
N PHE A 5 -3.11 -17.91 -6.39
CA PHE A 5 -3.92 -16.71 -6.17
C PHE A 5 -2.98 -15.58 -5.71
N ILE A 6 -2.64 -14.66 -6.61
CA ILE A 6 -1.71 -13.57 -6.33
C ILE A 6 -2.42 -12.63 -5.35
N ILE A 7 -2.03 -12.65 -4.06
CA ILE A 7 -2.51 -11.68 -3.06
C ILE A 7 -2.47 -10.28 -3.66
N LEU A 8 -3.59 -9.56 -3.56
CA LEU A 8 -3.75 -8.18 -4.03
C LEU A 8 -3.54 -7.99 -5.56
N SER A 9 -3.94 -8.95 -6.38
CA SER A 9 -3.75 -8.89 -7.85
C SER A 9 -4.44 -7.68 -8.50
N ARG A 10 -5.68 -7.37 -8.13
CA ARG A 10 -6.47 -6.25 -8.68
C ARG A 10 -5.92 -4.92 -8.19
N THR A 11 -5.52 -4.85 -6.93
CA THR A 11 -4.85 -3.66 -6.38
C THR A 11 -3.54 -3.37 -7.10
N LYS A 12 -2.70 -4.40 -7.35
CA LYS A 12 -1.46 -4.23 -8.11
C LYS A 12 -1.71 -3.71 -9.53
N GLN A 13 -2.72 -4.25 -10.22
CA GLN A 13 -3.11 -3.76 -11.55
C GLN A 13 -3.57 -2.31 -11.51
N PHE A 14 -4.42 -1.95 -10.54
CA PHE A 14 -4.89 -0.57 -10.35
C PHE A 14 -3.72 0.39 -10.12
N LEU A 15 -2.78 0.06 -9.24
CA LEU A 15 -1.63 0.91 -8.95
C LEU A 15 -0.78 1.14 -10.21
N ARG A 16 -0.43 0.08 -10.95
CA ARG A 16 0.34 0.19 -12.20
C ARG A 16 -0.37 1.05 -13.23
N LYS A 17 -1.68 0.88 -13.40
CA LYS A 17 -2.48 1.67 -14.35
C LYS A 17 -2.46 3.17 -14.02
N ASN A 18 -2.28 3.53 -12.75
CA ASN A 18 -2.23 4.92 -12.29
C ASN A 18 -0.81 5.44 -12.05
N GLY A 19 0.21 4.77 -12.59
CA GLY A 19 1.61 5.21 -12.53
C GLY A 19 2.31 4.97 -11.19
N PHE A 20 1.72 4.21 -10.28
CA PHE A 20 2.37 3.83 -9.03
C PHE A 20 3.29 2.62 -9.25
N PHE A 21 4.53 2.76 -8.80
CA PHE A 21 5.48 1.66 -8.69
C PHE A 21 5.31 0.97 -7.34
N TYR A 22 5.81 -0.26 -7.24
CA TYR A 22 5.75 -1.00 -6.00
C TYR A 22 6.90 -1.98 -5.82
N LYS A 23 7.18 -2.28 -4.55
CA LYS A 23 8.14 -3.29 -4.13
C LYS A 23 7.53 -4.20 -3.08
N LYS A 24 7.73 -5.51 -3.25
CA LYS A 24 7.34 -6.54 -2.29
C LYS A 24 8.47 -6.75 -1.29
N GLU A 25 8.13 -6.72 0.00
CA GLU A 25 8.98 -7.15 1.10
C GLU A 25 8.23 -8.20 1.92
N TYR A 26 8.81 -9.39 2.06
CA TYR A 26 8.21 -10.47 2.84
C TYR A 26 8.83 -10.53 4.22
N MET A 27 8.00 -10.69 5.26
CA MET A 27 8.47 -10.85 6.63
C MET A 27 7.79 -12.07 7.26
N ARG A 28 8.59 -12.96 7.84
CA ARG A 28 8.10 -13.99 8.78
C ARG A 28 8.33 -13.49 10.20
N PRO A 29 7.30 -13.02 10.90
CA PRO A 29 7.45 -12.68 12.30
C PRO A 29 7.74 -13.96 13.09
N LEU A 30 8.69 -13.91 14.03
CA LEU A 30 9.05 -15.05 14.86
C LEU A 30 7.95 -15.43 15.87
N LEU A 31 7.12 -14.45 16.27
CA LEU A 31 6.22 -14.56 17.43
C LEU A 31 4.73 -14.65 17.06
N THR A 32 4.35 -14.55 15.79
CA THR A 32 2.94 -14.60 15.38
C THR A 32 2.69 -15.71 14.36
N PRO A 33 1.59 -16.47 14.48
CA PRO A 33 1.27 -17.54 13.53
C PRO A 33 0.87 -16.99 12.15
N GLU A 34 0.60 -15.70 12.05
CA GLU A 34 0.23 -15.04 10.80
C GLU A 34 1.45 -14.67 9.96
N ASN A 35 1.33 -14.88 8.64
CA ASN A 35 2.33 -14.40 7.70
C ASN A 35 2.04 -12.95 7.36
N ILE A 36 3.10 -12.15 7.25
CA ILE A 36 3.01 -10.74 6.91
C ILE A 36 3.65 -10.48 5.57
N TYR A 37 2.89 -9.87 4.68
CA TYR A 37 3.35 -9.36 3.41
C TYR A 37 3.33 -7.83 3.47
N ILE A 38 4.49 -7.21 3.28
CA ILE A 38 4.62 -5.76 3.21
C ILE A 38 4.81 -5.36 1.76
N PHE A 39 4.06 -4.36 1.33
CA PHE A 39 4.12 -3.84 -0.02
C PHE A 39 4.27 -2.34 0.04
N LYS A 40 5.44 -1.86 -0.38
CA LYS A 40 5.74 -0.44 -0.48
C LYS A 40 5.35 0.06 -1.87
N PHE A 41 4.74 1.24 -1.97
CA PHE A 41 4.31 1.80 -3.25
C PHE A 41 4.28 3.33 -3.28
N GLY A 42 4.34 3.90 -4.48
CA GLY A 42 4.31 5.34 -4.72
C GLY A 42 4.71 5.68 -6.16
N LYS A 43 4.54 6.94 -6.57
CA LYS A 43 4.91 7.39 -7.92
C LYS A 43 6.38 7.80 -8.04
N LYS A 44 6.84 8.71 -7.18
CA LYS A 44 8.25 9.15 -7.12
C LYS A 44 9.04 8.33 -6.08
N GLN A 45 8.52 8.23 -4.86
CA GLN A 45 9.12 7.51 -3.73
C GLN A 45 8.15 6.43 -3.19
N LEU A 46 8.68 5.33 -2.63
CA LEU A 46 7.87 4.18 -2.18
C LEU A 46 7.44 4.28 -0.71
N ASP A 47 6.84 5.40 -0.33
CA ASP A 47 6.61 5.74 1.07
C ASP A 47 5.28 5.21 1.62
N ASN A 48 4.35 4.89 0.73
CA ASN A 48 3.08 4.27 1.09
C ASN A 48 3.27 2.77 1.31
N ARG A 49 2.51 2.18 2.23
CA ARG A 49 2.63 0.76 2.60
C ARG A 49 1.28 0.08 2.70
N LEU A 50 1.22 -1.14 2.20
CA LEU A 50 0.18 -2.12 2.46
C LEU A 50 0.78 -3.26 3.28
N ILE A 51 0.25 -3.49 4.48
CA ILE A 51 0.65 -4.58 5.37
C ILE A 51 -0.50 -5.59 5.35
N VAL A 52 -0.26 -6.74 4.72
CA VAL A 52 -1.27 -7.79 4.56
C VAL A 52 -0.95 -8.92 5.51
N ARG A 53 -1.86 -9.16 6.45
CA ARG A 53 -1.83 -10.34 7.32
C ARG A 53 -2.64 -11.44 6.65
N TYR A 54 -2.02 -12.61 6.52
CA TYR A 54 -2.69 -13.76 5.92
C TYR A 54 -2.30 -15.06 6.61
N SER A 55 -3.20 -16.04 6.53
CA SER A 55 -2.96 -17.41 6.94
C SER A 55 -3.03 -18.34 5.74
N HIS A 56 -2.43 -19.52 5.84
CA HIS A 56 -2.66 -20.60 4.88
C HIS A 56 -3.81 -21.47 5.37
N LYS A 57 -4.72 -21.84 4.47
CA LYS A 57 -5.66 -22.94 4.70
C LYS A 57 -4.93 -24.27 4.57
N TRP A 58 -5.50 -25.34 5.12
CA TRP A 58 -4.99 -26.71 4.95
C TRP A 58 -4.85 -27.11 3.47
N THR A 59 -5.66 -26.52 2.57
CA THR A 59 -5.55 -26.68 1.11
C THR A 59 -4.40 -25.87 0.48
N GLY A 60 -3.54 -25.22 1.27
CA GLY A 60 -2.45 -24.35 0.80
C GLY A 60 -2.89 -22.94 0.36
N ARG A 61 -4.18 -22.72 0.14
CA ARG A 61 -4.73 -21.42 -0.29
C ARG A 61 -4.53 -20.34 0.79
N GLN A 62 -4.06 -19.17 0.37
CA GLN A 62 -3.91 -18.02 1.26
C GLN A 62 -5.28 -17.40 1.58
N ARG A 63 -5.50 -17.07 2.85
CA ARG A 63 -6.67 -16.34 3.32
C ARG A 63 -6.20 -15.03 3.94
N ILE A 64 -6.56 -13.92 3.30
CA ILE A 64 -6.36 -12.59 3.86
C ILE A 64 -7.18 -12.49 5.15
N LYS A 65 -6.53 -12.00 6.20
CA LYS A 65 -7.16 -11.68 7.49
C LYS A 65 -7.40 -10.19 7.61
N GLU A 66 -6.38 -9.43 7.24
CA GLU A 66 -6.35 -7.98 7.40
C GLU A 66 -5.43 -7.35 6.35
N ILE A 67 -5.78 -6.15 5.91
CA ILE A 67 -4.95 -5.30 5.08
C ILE A 67 -4.90 -3.91 5.73
N ASP A 68 -3.76 -3.55 6.30
CA ASP A 68 -3.49 -2.22 6.84
C ASP A 68 -2.85 -1.35 5.75
N LEU A 69 -3.54 -0.27 5.38
CA LEU A 69 -3.08 0.76 4.45
C LEU A 69 -2.54 1.96 5.22
N ARG A 70 -1.28 2.28 4.95
CA ARG A 70 -0.58 3.45 5.47
C ARG A 70 -0.12 4.32 4.31
N LEU A 71 -0.81 5.43 4.09
CA LEU A 71 -0.34 6.43 3.13
C LEU A 71 0.64 7.40 3.82
N HIS A 72 1.64 7.86 3.08
CA HIS A 72 2.58 8.86 3.57
C HIS A 72 1.85 10.17 3.93
N LYS A 73 2.26 10.86 4.99
CA LYS A 73 1.56 12.05 5.57
C LYS A 73 0.08 11.82 5.98
N GLN A 74 -0.46 10.60 5.92
CA GLN A 74 -1.83 10.30 6.37
C GLN A 74 -1.92 10.19 7.90
N LYS A 75 -2.77 11.02 8.53
CA LYS A 75 -2.97 11.03 10.00
C LYS A 75 -3.63 9.76 10.54
N HIS A 76 -4.59 9.20 9.82
CA HIS A 76 -5.37 8.04 10.27
C HIS A 76 -5.27 6.90 9.25
N PRO A 77 -4.41 5.89 9.50
CA PRO A 77 -4.35 4.67 8.72
C PRO A 77 -5.70 3.97 8.64
N ARG A 78 -5.90 3.16 7.59
CA ARG A 78 -7.15 2.40 7.41
C ARG A 78 -6.88 0.91 7.27
N VAL A 79 -7.76 0.13 7.90
CA VAL A 79 -7.69 -1.32 7.90
C VAL A 79 -8.89 -1.88 7.12
N PHE A 80 -8.62 -2.85 6.26
CA PHE A 80 -9.61 -3.51 5.41
C PHE A 80 -9.59 -5.02 5.64
N ARG A 81 -10.74 -5.68 5.44
CA ARG A 81 -10.84 -7.15 5.55
C ARG A 81 -10.65 -7.84 4.22
N THR A 82 -10.96 -7.16 3.12
CA THR A 82 -10.92 -7.72 1.77
C THR A 82 -10.18 -6.81 0.78
N GLU A 83 -9.67 -7.40 -0.30
CA GLU A 83 -9.09 -6.63 -1.41
C GLU A 83 -10.12 -5.70 -2.07
N ALA A 84 -11.39 -6.09 -2.10
CA ALA A 84 -12.45 -5.29 -2.72
C ALA A 84 -12.66 -3.96 -1.98
N GLU A 85 -12.76 -4.00 -0.65
CA GLU A 85 -12.88 -2.81 0.20
C GLU A 85 -11.67 -1.88 0.04
N LEU A 86 -10.46 -2.45 0.06
CA LEU A 86 -9.24 -1.70 -0.19
C LEU A 86 -9.28 -1.01 -1.55
N LEU A 87 -9.64 -1.76 -2.60
CA LEU A 87 -9.64 -1.25 -3.96
C LEU A 87 -10.65 -0.13 -4.17
N GLU A 88 -11.83 -0.23 -3.56
CA GLU A 88 -12.84 0.83 -3.55
C GLU A 88 -12.32 2.11 -2.87
N TYR A 89 -11.65 1.95 -1.72
CA TYR A 89 -11.02 3.08 -1.05
C TYR A 89 -9.93 3.73 -1.90
N LEU A 90 -9.04 2.95 -2.50
CA LEU A 90 -7.96 3.47 -3.34
C LEU A 90 -8.51 4.22 -4.56
N LYS A 91 -9.54 3.69 -5.22
CA LYS A 91 -10.18 4.36 -6.37
C LYS A 91 -10.78 5.72 -6.00
N SER A 92 -11.35 5.84 -4.80
CA SER A 92 -12.03 7.07 -4.37
C SER A 92 -11.08 8.11 -3.75
N ARG A 93 -9.98 7.69 -3.13
CA ARG A 93 -9.14 8.57 -2.31
C ARG A 93 -7.67 8.69 -2.73
N LEU A 94 -7.09 7.67 -3.37
CA LEU A 94 -5.63 7.61 -3.55
C LEU A 94 -5.11 8.77 -4.40
N LEU A 95 -5.71 9.02 -5.56
CA LEU A 95 -5.22 10.03 -6.51
C LEU A 95 -5.32 11.45 -5.92
N ASN A 96 -6.45 11.75 -5.28
CA ASN A 96 -6.66 13.05 -4.63
C ASN A 96 -5.71 13.26 -3.44
N HIS A 97 -5.38 12.19 -2.71
CA HIS A 97 -4.43 12.25 -1.61
C HIS A 97 -2.99 12.45 -2.12
N ASP A 98 -2.60 11.72 -3.16
CA ASP A 98 -1.29 11.80 -3.79
C ASP A 98 -1.02 13.19 -4.37
N ALA A 99 -2.01 13.82 -5.01
CA ALA A 99 -1.91 15.20 -5.50
C ALA A 99 -1.64 16.20 -4.36
N LYS A 100 -2.45 16.17 -3.29
CA LYS A 100 -2.28 17.07 -2.13
C LYS A 100 -0.91 16.96 -1.48
N VAL A 101 -0.43 15.73 -1.29
CA VAL A 101 0.89 15.50 -0.67
C VAL A 101 2.03 16.01 -1.54
N HIS A 102 1.88 15.98 -2.87
CA HIS A 102 2.86 16.53 -3.79
C HIS A 102 2.85 18.06 -3.82
N ASP A 103 1.66 18.69 -3.81
CA ASP A 103 1.54 20.15 -3.71
C ASP A 103 2.19 20.67 -2.42
N ASP A 104 1.91 20.02 -1.27
CA ASP A 104 2.53 20.38 0.02
C ASP A 104 4.07 20.23 0.00
N PHE A 105 4.59 19.25 -0.78
CA PHE A 105 6.04 19.02 -0.89
C PHE A 105 6.72 20.11 -1.72
N ASP A 106 6.11 20.50 -2.84
CA ASP A 106 6.65 21.55 -3.70
C ASP A 106 6.65 22.91 -2.95
N GLU A 107 5.61 23.20 -2.13
CA GLU A 107 5.60 24.37 -1.23
C GLU A 107 6.69 24.34 -0.14
N GLU A 108 6.88 23.19 0.54
CA GLU A 108 7.94 23.02 1.54
C GLU A 108 9.35 23.19 0.92
N GLU A 109 9.56 22.67 -0.30
CA GLU A 109 10.84 22.76 -1.01
C GLU A 109 11.12 24.21 -1.46
N GLU A 110 10.12 24.95 -1.96
CA GLU A 110 10.27 26.37 -2.31
C GLU A 110 10.57 27.26 -1.10
N VAL A 111 9.90 27.06 0.04
CA VAL A 111 10.16 27.84 1.26
C VAL A 111 11.57 27.57 1.80
N SER A 112 12.03 26.32 1.76
CA SER A 112 13.38 25.96 2.22
C SER A 112 14.50 26.52 1.32
N ASN A 113 14.30 26.51 -0.01
CA ASN A 113 15.27 27.05 -0.97
C ASN A 113 15.21 28.58 -1.08
N GLY A 114 14.08 29.22 -0.80
CA GLY A 114 13.90 30.67 -0.81
C GLY A 114 14.52 31.41 0.38
N ALA A 115 14.71 30.72 1.52
CA ALA A 115 15.28 31.29 2.74
C ALA A 115 16.82 31.48 2.72
N SER A 116 17.48 31.21 1.59
CA SER A 116 18.94 31.33 1.41
C SER A 116 19.37 32.48 0.48
N LYS A 117 18.57 33.55 0.34
CA LYS A 117 18.96 34.76 -0.40
C LYS A 117 18.98 36.00 0.48
#